data_AF-A0A1L1PCX1-F1
#
_entry.id   AF-A0A1L1PCX1-F1
#
_cell.length_a   1.000
_cell.length_b   1.000
_cell.length_c   1.000
_cell.angle_alpha   90.00
_cell.angle_beta   90.00
_cell.angle_gamma   90.00
#
_symmetry.space_group_name_H-M   'P 1'
#
loop_
_entity.id
_entity.type
_entity.pdbx_description
1 polymer ?
#
loop_
_entity_poly.entity_id
_entity_poly.type
_entity_poly.pdbx_seq_one_letter_code
_entity_poly.pdbx_strand_id
1 'polypeptide(L)'
;MSLEWVAAQLVIPPPEKPGLRFNPHPPGVIREGSATEAVLQFLAARVGAFFNKEQIVERIQRSGKAVDWALIFLRDQELIEAVPDSVRNPRFRRYRVTPAGVALAAEYQRQGAT
;
A
#
# COMPACT_ATOMS: atom_id res chain seq x y z
N MET A 1 42.23 -4.77 43.63
CA MET A 1 41.24 -4.54 42.57
C MET A 1 40.19 -3.58 43.11
N SER A 2 39.99 -2.41 42.48
CA SER A 2 39.07 -1.38 42.96
C SER A 2 37.63 -1.68 42.54
N LEU A 3 36.67 -1.27 43.37
CA LEU A 3 35.22 -1.37 43.10
C LEU A 3 34.81 -0.65 41.81
N GLU A 4 35.50 0.43 41.45
CA GLU A 4 35.36 1.17 40.19
C GLU A 4 35.50 0.25 38.95
N TRP A 5 36.43 -0.71 39.00
CA TRP A 5 36.70 -1.60 37.87
C TRP A 5 35.56 -2.62 37.64
N VAL A 6 34.89 -3.05 38.72
CA VAL A 6 33.74 -3.96 38.64
C VAL A 6 32.49 -3.21 38.17
N ALA A 7 32.30 -1.96 38.61
CA ALA A 7 31.17 -1.14 38.21
C ALA A 7 31.18 -0.85 36.70
N ALA A 8 32.35 -0.63 36.10
CA ALA A 8 32.48 -0.40 34.66
C ALA A 8 32.07 -1.62 33.80
N GLN A 9 32.16 -2.85 34.32
CA GLN A 9 31.78 -4.06 33.59
C GLN A 9 30.26 -4.32 33.57
N LEU A 10 29.49 -3.67 34.44
CA LEU A 10 28.04 -3.85 34.53
C LEU A 10 27.25 -2.89 33.62
N VAL A 11 27.92 -1.98 32.92
CA VAL A 11 27.27 -1.10 31.94
C VAL A 11 27.05 -1.91 30.66
N ILE A 12 25.91 -2.60 30.60
CA ILE A 12 25.41 -3.19 29.35
C ILE A 12 24.90 -2.01 28.50
N PRO A 13 25.57 -1.65 27.38
CA PRO A 13 25.03 -0.63 26.50
C PRO A 13 23.66 -1.09 25.98
N PRO A 14 22.68 -0.18 25.84
CA PRO A 14 21.41 -0.53 25.22
C PRO A 14 21.71 -1.13 23.84
N PRO A 15 20.98 -2.18 23.42
CA PRO A 15 21.21 -2.77 22.10
C PRO A 15 21.11 -1.67 21.06
N GLU A 16 22.17 -1.50 20.26
CA GLU A 16 22.13 -0.62 19.10
C GLU A 16 20.88 -0.98 18.30
N LYS A 17 20.07 0.04 17.98
CA LYS A 17 18.94 -0.16 17.06
C LYS A 17 19.52 -0.83 15.81
N PRO A 18 19.04 -2.01 15.41
CA PRO A 18 19.57 -2.66 14.22
C PRO A 18 19.53 -1.65 13.09
N GLY A 19 20.70 -1.33 12.52
CA GLY A 19 20.82 -0.33 11.46
C GLY A 19 19.79 -0.63 10.37
N LEU A 20 19.26 0.44 9.74
CA LEU A 20 18.30 0.30 8.64
C LEU A 20 18.79 -0.79 7.69
N ARG A 21 18.10 -1.94 7.65
CA ARG A 21 18.43 -3.00 6.72
C ARG A 21 18.26 -2.42 5.33
N PHE A 22 19.32 -2.45 4.51
CA PHE A 22 19.24 -2.10 3.11
C PHE A 22 18.13 -2.96 2.47
N ASN A 23 17.04 -2.30 2.08
CA ASN A 23 15.97 -2.95 1.34
C ASN A 23 16.28 -2.82 -0.16
N PRO A 24 16.76 -3.89 -0.83
CA PRO A 24 17.04 -3.85 -2.27
C PRO A 24 15.78 -3.61 -3.12
N HIS A 25 14.59 -3.72 -2.51
CA HIS A 25 13.29 -3.47 -3.12
C HIS A 25 12.55 -2.38 -2.34
N PRO A 26 12.95 -1.11 -2.48
CA PRO A 26 12.25 0.01 -1.82
C PRO A 26 10.74 -0.07 -2.11
N PRO A 27 9.89 0.48 -1.22
CA PRO A 27 8.44 0.51 -1.44
C PRO A 27 8.15 0.94 -2.87
N GLY A 28 7.47 0.08 -3.63
CA GLY A 28 7.29 0.29 -5.06
C GLY A 28 6.65 1.64 -5.33
N VAL A 29 7.22 2.45 -6.22
CA VAL A 29 6.61 3.73 -6.59
C VAL A 29 5.49 3.46 -7.60
N ILE A 30 4.33 4.10 -7.42
CA ILE A 30 3.27 4.08 -8.42
C ILE A 30 3.79 4.80 -9.67
N ARG A 31 3.82 4.09 -10.80
CA ARG A 31 4.27 4.65 -12.08
C ARG A 31 3.09 5.08 -12.93
N GLU A 32 3.29 6.14 -13.71
CA GLU A 32 2.34 6.57 -14.72
C GLU A 32 2.05 5.45 -15.74
N GLY A 33 0.79 5.29 -16.14
CA GLY A 33 0.29 4.25 -17.03
C GLY A 33 0.24 2.84 -16.43
N SER A 34 0.73 2.66 -15.19
CA SER A 34 0.76 1.36 -14.53
C SER A 34 -0.63 0.86 -14.17
N ALA A 35 -0.76 -0.46 -13.96
CA ALA A 35 -2.00 -1.04 -13.45
C ALA A 35 -2.37 -0.47 -12.07
N THR A 36 -1.36 -0.21 -11.22
CA THR A 36 -1.57 0.36 -9.88
C THR A 36 -2.18 1.76 -9.94
N GLU A 37 -1.66 2.62 -10.81
CA GLU A 37 -2.22 3.95 -11.02
C GLU A 37 -3.65 3.85 -11.59
N ALA A 38 -3.87 3.02 -12.61
CA ALA A 38 -5.18 2.85 -13.22
C ALA A 38 -6.25 2.36 -12.23
N VAL A 39 -5.88 1.43 -11.33
CA VAL A 39 -6.77 0.98 -10.24
C VAL A 39 -7.09 2.13 -9.29
N LEU A 40 -6.07 2.89 -8.86
CA LEU A 40 -6.25 4.01 -7.94
C LEU A 40 -7.16 5.09 -8.54
N GLN A 41 -6.91 5.49 -9.78
CA GLN A 41 -7.74 6.47 -10.50
C GLN A 41 -9.18 5.97 -10.70
N PHE A 42 -9.37 4.70 -11.06
CA PHE A 42 -10.70 4.11 -11.23
C PHE A 42 -11.54 4.20 -9.96
N LEU A 43 -10.95 3.84 -8.82
CA LEU A 43 -11.61 3.86 -7.51
C LEU A 43 -11.80 5.31 -7.01
N ALA A 44 -10.81 6.19 -7.21
CA ALA A 44 -10.88 7.61 -6.87
C ALA A 44 -11.99 8.34 -7.63
N ALA A 45 -12.25 7.96 -8.89
CA ALA A 45 -13.36 8.52 -9.67
C ALA A 45 -14.76 8.09 -9.15
N ARG A 46 -14.83 7.14 -8.20
CA ARG A 46 -16.08 6.53 -7.69
C ARG A 46 -16.06 6.42 -6.17
N VAL A 47 -15.74 7.54 -5.51
CA VAL A 47 -15.67 7.63 -4.05
C VAL A 47 -16.95 7.10 -3.40
N GLY A 48 -16.79 6.28 -2.35
CA GLY A 48 -17.89 5.70 -1.57
C GLY A 48 -18.44 4.37 -2.11
N ALA A 49 -18.15 4.00 -3.37
CA ALA A 49 -18.59 2.73 -3.94
C ALA A 49 -17.55 1.61 -3.77
N PHE A 50 -18.04 0.39 -3.55
CA PHE A 50 -17.23 -0.82 -3.44
C PHE A 50 -17.27 -1.64 -4.73
N PHE A 51 -16.10 -2.04 -5.24
CA PHE A 51 -15.97 -2.86 -6.45
C PHE A 51 -15.28 -4.18 -6.15
N ASN A 52 -15.70 -5.24 -6.82
CA ASN A 52 -14.96 -6.50 -6.81
C ASN A 52 -13.82 -6.48 -7.85
N LYS A 53 -12.91 -7.46 -7.78
CA LYS A 53 -11.78 -7.57 -8.71
C LYS A 53 -12.23 -7.67 -10.17
N GLU A 54 -13.27 -8.45 -10.46
CA GLU A 54 -13.75 -8.71 -11.82
C GLU A 54 -14.20 -7.40 -12.48
N GLN A 55 -14.97 -6.58 -11.77
CA GLN A 55 -15.42 -5.26 -12.20
C GLN A 55 -14.25 -4.30 -12.44
N ILE A 56 -13.22 -4.36 -11.57
CA ILE A 56 -12.02 -3.52 -11.73
C ILE A 56 -11.26 -3.93 -13.00
N VAL A 57 -10.99 -5.24 -13.17
CA VAL A 57 -10.32 -5.80 -14.34
C VAL A 57 -11.05 -5.42 -15.63
N GLU A 58 -12.37 -5.61 -15.65
CA GLU A 58 -13.22 -5.27 -16.78
C GLU A 58 -13.16 -3.78 -17.10
N ARG A 59 -13.13 -2.90 -16.10
CA ARG A 59 -13.10 -1.47 -16.36
C ARG A 59 -11.74 -0.97 -16.84
N ILE A 60 -10.64 -1.41 -16.21
CA ILE A 60 -9.32 -0.84 -16.49
C ILE A 60 -8.56 -1.57 -17.61
N GLN A 61 -9.10 -2.70 -18.08
CA GLN A 61 -8.53 -3.48 -19.21
C GLN A 61 -7.05 -3.85 -18.95
N ARG A 62 -6.76 -4.33 -17.75
CA ARG A 62 -5.44 -4.86 -17.33
C ARG A 62 -5.59 -6.32 -16.92
N SER A 63 -4.48 -7.06 -16.96
CA SER A 63 -4.50 -8.48 -16.58
C SER A 63 -4.90 -8.65 -15.11
N GLY A 64 -5.66 -9.72 -14.80
CA GLY A 64 -6.11 -9.99 -13.43
C GLY A 64 -4.98 -10.10 -12.42
N LYS A 65 -3.79 -10.57 -12.84
CA LYS A 65 -2.58 -10.65 -11.99
C LYS A 65 -1.99 -9.27 -11.68
N ALA A 66 -1.97 -8.36 -12.66
CA ALA A 66 -1.54 -6.99 -12.42
C ALA A 66 -2.50 -6.28 -11.45
N VAL A 67 -3.81 -6.53 -11.58
CA VAL A 67 -4.81 -6.01 -10.65
C VAL A 67 -4.66 -6.59 -9.25
N ASP A 68 -4.40 -7.89 -9.11
CA ASP A 68 -4.14 -8.51 -7.80
C ASP A 68 -2.98 -7.82 -7.06
N TRP A 69 -1.85 -7.64 -7.76
CA TRP A 69 -0.69 -6.96 -7.20
C TRP A 69 -0.98 -5.50 -6.86
N ALA A 70 -1.67 -4.77 -7.74
CA ALA A 70 -2.08 -3.40 -7.47
C ALA A 70 -2.96 -3.29 -6.21
N LEU A 71 -3.93 -4.19 -6.05
CA LEU A 71 -4.82 -4.19 -4.89
C LEU A 71 -4.09 -4.55 -3.58
N ILE A 72 -3.16 -5.49 -3.63
CA ILE A 72 -2.31 -5.81 -2.47
C ILE A 72 -1.47 -4.60 -2.08
N PHE A 73 -0.78 -4.02 -3.06
CA PHE A 73 0.11 -2.87 -2.86
C PHE A 73 -0.66 -1.65 -2.32
N LEU A 74 -1.74 -1.24 -2.98
CA LEU A 74 -2.52 -0.07 -2.56
C LEU A 74 -3.15 -0.24 -1.17
N ARG A 75 -3.52 -1.48 -0.81
CA ARG A 75 -4.06 -1.77 0.52
C ARG A 75 -2.96 -1.70 1.59
N ASP A 76 -1.77 -2.22 1.28
CA ASP A 76 -0.60 -2.14 2.17
C ASP A 76 -0.19 -0.69 2.44
N GLN A 77 -0.40 0.20 1.46
CA GLN A 77 -0.20 1.65 1.60
C GLN A 77 -1.41 2.40 2.18
N GLU A 78 -2.47 1.70 2.61
CA GLU A 78 -3.72 2.29 3.15
C GLU A 78 -4.45 3.28 2.21
N LEU A 79 -4.15 3.22 0.90
CA LEU A 79 -4.79 4.06 -0.13
C LEU A 79 -6.15 3.50 -0.57
N ILE A 80 -6.38 2.22 -0.32
CA ILE A 80 -7.66 1.55 -0.51
C ILE A 80 -7.97 0.67 0.69
N GLU A 81 -9.24 0.45 0.96
CA GLU A 81 -9.68 -0.53 1.95
C GLU A 81 -10.37 -1.72 1.27
N ALA A 82 -10.39 -2.86 1.97
CA ALA A 82 -10.95 -4.09 1.46
C ALA A 82 -11.88 -4.74 2.48
N VAL A 83 -13.13 -4.97 2.10
CA VAL A 83 -14.15 -5.62 2.94
C VAL A 83 -14.54 -6.98 2.36
N PRO A 84 -14.95 -7.96 3.18
CA PRO A 84 -15.51 -9.22 2.66
C PRO A 84 -16.74 -8.98 1.78
N ASP A 85 -16.88 -9.74 0.69
CA ASP A 85 -18.08 -9.72 -0.15
C ASP A 85 -19.17 -10.60 0.48
N SER A 86 -19.95 -10.04 1.38
CA SER A 86 -21.06 -10.75 2.05
C SER A 86 -22.22 -11.09 1.11
N VAL A 87 -22.28 -10.52 -0.09
CA VAL A 87 -23.38 -10.74 -1.04
C VAL A 87 -23.14 -12.00 -1.88
N ARG A 88 -21.92 -12.18 -2.40
CA ARG A 88 -21.58 -13.33 -3.25
C ARG A 88 -20.95 -14.47 -2.47
N ASN A 89 -19.85 -14.19 -1.77
CA ASN A 89 -19.13 -15.16 -0.93
C ASN A 89 -18.11 -14.42 -0.05
N PRO A 90 -18.15 -14.57 1.29
CA PRO A 90 -17.27 -13.87 2.23
C PRO A 90 -15.76 -14.08 2.01
N ARG A 91 -15.35 -15.09 1.26
CA ARG A 91 -13.94 -15.33 0.90
C ARG A 91 -13.40 -14.30 -0.10
N PHE A 92 -14.27 -13.68 -0.90
CA PHE A 92 -13.88 -12.63 -1.82
C PHE A 92 -13.89 -11.26 -1.13
N ARG A 93 -13.22 -10.29 -1.75
CA ARG A 93 -13.10 -8.93 -1.24
C ARG A 93 -13.68 -7.93 -2.21
N ARG A 94 -14.22 -6.85 -1.66
CA ARG A 94 -14.59 -5.63 -2.36
C ARG A 94 -13.71 -4.49 -1.89
N TYR A 95 -13.41 -3.58 -2.81
CA TYR A 95 -12.42 -2.54 -2.62
C TYR A 95 -13.05 -1.18 -2.84
N ARG A 96 -12.66 -0.21 -2.02
CA ARG A 96 -12.94 1.22 -2.26
C ARG A 96 -11.71 2.05 -1.93
N VAL A 97 -11.65 3.24 -2.50
CA VAL A 97 -10.60 4.22 -2.21
C VAL A 97 -10.79 4.81 -0.81
N THR A 98 -9.69 5.08 -0.11
CA THR A 98 -9.69 5.84 1.16
C THR A 98 -9.54 7.34 0.88
N PRO A 99 -9.77 8.23 1.86
CA PRO A 99 -9.49 9.66 1.68
C PRO A 99 -8.04 9.95 1.27
N ALA A 100 -7.07 9.20 1.80
CA ALA A 100 -5.66 9.30 1.42
C ALA A 100 -5.44 8.90 -0.05
N GLY A 101 -6.07 7.81 -0.49
CA GLY A 101 -6.04 7.39 -1.90
C GLY A 101 -6.63 8.42 -2.85
N VAL A 102 -7.72 9.10 -2.46
CA VAL A 102 -8.33 10.18 -3.25
C VAL A 102 -7.37 11.36 -3.40
N ALA A 103 -6.74 11.78 -2.29
CA ALA A 103 -5.78 12.88 -2.31
C ALA A 103 -4.59 12.59 -3.24
N LEU A 104 -4.04 11.37 -3.17
CA LEU A 104 -2.93 10.95 -4.03
C LEU A 104 -3.34 10.86 -5.50
N ALA A 105 -4.54 10.33 -5.80
CA ALA A 105 -5.04 10.26 -7.17
C ALA A 105 -5.17 11.67 -7.80
N ALA A 106 -5.64 12.64 -7.02
CA ALA A 106 -5.74 14.04 -7.45
C ALA A 106 -4.36 14.70 -7.67
N GLU A 107 -3.32 14.24 -6.97
CA GLU A 107 -1.95 14.68 -7.24
C GLU A 107 -1.44 14.19 -8.59
N TYR A 108 -1.63 12.90 -8.91
CA TYR A 108 -1.24 12.36 -10.21
C TYR A 108 -1.97 13.01 -11.38
N GLN A 109 -3.27 13.29 -11.22
CA GLN A 109 -4.04 14.01 -12.25
C GLN A 109 -3.49 15.42 -12.54
N ARG A 110 -2.94 16.10 -11.53
CA ARG A 110 -2.31 17.42 -11.70
C ARG A 110 -0.94 17.33 -12.38
N GLN A 111 -0.20 16.26 -12.14
CA GLN A 111 1.14 16.06 -12.70
C GLN A 111 1.10 15.66 -14.19
N GLY A 112 0.09 14.90 -14.63
CA GLY A 112 -0.07 14.46 -16.03
C GLY A 112 -0.76 15.46 -16.98
N ALA A 113 -1.05 16.70 -16.53
CA ALA A 113 -1.77 17.72 -17.30
C ALA A 113 -0.86 18.71 -18.05
N THR A 114 0.40 18.33 -18.33
CA THR A 114 1.40 19.17 -19.02
C THR A 114 1.80 18.51 -20.33
#